data_AF-A0A1C5H419-F1
#
_entry.id   AF-A0A1C5H419-F1
#
_cell.length_a   1.000
_cell.length_b   1.000
_cell.length_c   1.000
_cell.angle_alpha   90.00
_cell.angle_beta   90.00
_cell.angle_gamma   90.00
#
_symmetry.space_group_name_H-M   'P 1'
#
loop_
_entity.id
_entity.type
_entity.pdbx_description
1 polymer ?
#
loop_
_entity_poly.entity_id
_entity_poly.type
_entity_poly.pdbx_seq_one_letter_code
_entity_poly.pdbx_strand_id
1 'polypeptide(L)'
;MVTNPLRTAALAGLTALTLLATTTPAGATRPVPGTTTVTHDEQITWQGWSGTTLGTGTTAGTTVTATGLALGTPVGTTQYRDPHTGTRRTWAYGTWTSPLTQVGFGATELVASWNADTPAGTWLQVEVQGTYTTGSRTPWYVLGRWASGDTDIKRTSVDKQGDKTSSVWTDTLAVDDPAAGVLLRAYQLRLTLYRDPTRTVTPVVRSVGAMSSAVPDRFSVTPSAGGIAWGTELAVPRYSQEIHAGQYPEYDNGGEAWCSPTSTEMLVEYWGRKPSAANLAWVNPAYADPAVDHAARMVFDYQYDGAGNWPFNTAYAASFPGLEAKVTRLHSLDELEHFIAAGIPVATSVSFLASELDGAGYGTSGHLMTVIGFTATGDVIANDPASPTNDAVRHVYQRGQFEQIWLRTKRTTASGGTGSGSGGIVYLIKPTGVAWPQVDGSTNW
;
A
#
# COMPACT_ATOMS: atom_id res chain seq x y z
N MET A 1 18.23 54.81 -51.73
CA MET A 1 17.03 54.82 -52.59
C MET A 1 17.14 53.61 -53.51
N VAL A 2 16.09 52.78 -53.55
CA VAL A 2 15.93 51.44 -54.17
C VAL A 2 16.46 51.42 -55.62
N THR A 3 17.16 50.41 -56.15
CA THR A 3 16.79 49.00 -56.48
C THR A 3 18.05 48.14 -56.74
N ASN A 4 18.04 46.82 -56.44
CA ASN A 4 18.30 45.67 -57.37
C ASN A 4 18.21 44.27 -56.67
N PRO A 5 18.21 43.09 -57.36
CA PRO A 5 16.97 42.29 -57.56
C PRO A 5 17.11 40.73 -57.45
N LEU A 6 16.04 40.00 -57.89
CA LEU A 6 15.96 38.59 -58.42
C LEU A 6 16.06 37.43 -57.38
N ARG A 7 15.41 36.23 -57.46
CA ARG A 7 14.81 35.42 -58.56
C ARG A 7 14.12 34.12 -58.01
N THR A 8 13.06 33.62 -58.70
CA THR A 8 12.63 32.19 -58.98
C THR A 8 12.30 31.19 -57.84
N ALA A 9 11.45 30.14 -57.92
CA ALA A 9 10.50 29.54 -58.89
C ALA A 9 9.74 28.32 -58.23
N ALA A 10 8.77 27.74 -58.97
CA ALA A 10 8.27 26.34 -58.98
C ALA A 10 6.91 25.98 -58.33
N LEU A 11 6.01 25.34 -59.11
CA LEU A 11 5.46 23.99 -58.84
C LEU A 11 4.59 23.49 -60.02
N ALA A 12 4.61 22.19 -60.27
CA ALA A 12 3.74 21.47 -61.22
C ALA A 12 3.05 20.29 -60.51
N GLY A 13 1.83 19.94 -60.92
CA GLY A 13 1.05 18.79 -60.42
C GLY A 13 0.23 18.14 -61.53
N LEU A 14 -0.48 17.04 -61.21
CA LEU A 14 -1.68 16.44 -61.86
C LEU A 14 -1.92 15.02 -61.28
N THR A 15 -3.05 14.77 -60.57
CA THR A 15 -4.28 13.98 -60.93
C THR A 15 -4.12 12.44 -60.84
N ALA A 16 -5.10 11.58 -60.49
CA ALA A 16 -6.57 11.62 -60.53
C ALA A 16 -7.20 10.50 -59.65
N LEU A 17 -8.51 10.61 -59.37
CA LEU A 17 -9.65 9.66 -59.60
C LEU A 17 -10.67 9.62 -58.44
N THR A 18 -11.94 9.81 -58.79
CA THR A 18 -13.14 9.70 -57.94
C THR A 18 -14.15 8.75 -58.59
N LEU A 19 -14.89 7.97 -57.79
CA LEU A 19 -16.27 7.52 -58.11
C LEU A 19 -16.99 6.97 -56.86
N LEU A 20 -18.29 7.26 -56.82
CA LEU A 20 -19.22 7.27 -55.67
C LEU A 20 -19.89 5.93 -55.33
N ALA A 21 -20.35 5.80 -54.08
CA ALA A 21 -21.54 5.01 -53.71
C ALA A 21 -22.26 5.60 -52.47
N THR A 22 -23.54 5.24 -52.34
CA THR A 22 -24.70 5.92 -51.72
C THR A 22 -24.80 5.98 -50.19
N THR A 23 -25.49 7.03 -49.71
CA THR A 23 -25.77 7.41 -48.32
C THR A 23 -26.79 6.53 -47.58
N THR A 24 -26.50 6.20 -46.32
CA THR A 24 -27.50 6.01 -45.25
C THR A 24 -27.30 7.13 -44.23
N PRO A 25 -28.36 7.80 -43.71
CA PRO A 25 -28.18 8.79 -42.67
C PRO A 25 -27.86 8.03 -41.37
N ALA A 26 -26.60 8.02 -40.98
CA ALA A 26 -26.23 7.65 -39.62
C ALA A 26 -26.93 8.64 -38.69
N GLY A 27 -27.86 8.15 -37.87
CA GLY A 27 -28.46 8.94 -36.82
C GLY A 27 -27.35 9.52 -35.97
N ALA A 28 -27.24 10.85 -35.95
CA ALA A 28 -26.36 11.54 -35.04
C ALA A 28 -26.86 11.27 -33.61
N THR A 29 -26.32 10.24 -32.98
CA THR A 29 -26.41 10.07 -31.53
C THR A 29 -25.76 11.30 -30.93
N ARG A 30 -26.59 12.14 -30.30
CA ARG A 30 -26.15 13.28 -29.50
C ARG A 30 -25.12 12.77 -28.48
N PRO A 31 -23.91 13.36 -28.38
CA PRO A 31 -22.96 12.94 -27.37
C PRO A 31 -23.62 13.08 -26.00
N VAL A 32 -23.55 12.03 -25.19
CA VAL A 32 -23.89 12.12 -23.77
C VAL A 32 -22.87 13.08 -23.15
N PRO A 33 -23.29 14.23 -22.59
CA PRO A 33 -22.38 15.04 -21.80
C PRO A 33 -22.07 14.29 -20.50
N GLY A 34 -20.79 14.11 -20.16
CA GLY A 34 -20.41 13.87 -18.76
C GLY A 34 -19.64 12.60 -18.40
N THR A 35 -18.84 12.01 -19.29
CA THR A 35 -17.69 11.19 -18.85
C THR A 35 -16.43 11.79 -19.43
N THR A 36 -15.93 12.86 -18.79
CA THR A 36 -14.49 13.10 -18.81
C THR A 36 -13.85 11.91 -18.13
N THR A 37 -13.41 10.92 -18.92
CA THR A 37 -12.47 9.92 -18.43
C THR A 37 -11.29 10.71 -17.87
N VAL A 38 -11.09 10.67 -16.56
CA VAL A 38 -9.89 11.24 -15.96
C VAL A 38 -8.73 10.42 -16.51
N THR A 39 -7.92 11.05 -17.37
CA THR A 39 -6.70 10.41 -17.84
C THR A 39 -5.69 10.50 -16.71
N HIS A 40 -5.41 9.37 -16.10
CA HIS A 40 -4.35 9.22 -15.12
C HIS A 40 -3.00 9.23 -15.84
N ASP A 41 -2.07 10.07 -15.38
CA ASP A 41 -0.68 10.11 -15.88
C ASP A 41 0.22 9.11 -15.15
N GLU A 42 -0.27 8.53 -14.06
CA GLU A 42 0.30 7.39 -13.37
C GLU A 42 -0.19 6.03 -13.89
N GLN A 43 0.59 4.98 -13.62
CA GLN A 43 0.21 3.60 -13.85
C GLN A 43 0.36 2.82 -12.55
N ILE A 44 -0.68 2.09 -12.17
CA ILE A 44 -0.72 1.31 -10.93
C ILE A 44 -1.33 -0.04 -11.25
N THR A 45 -0.73 -1.10 -10.73
CA THR A 45 -1.31 -2.45 -10.79
C THR A 45 -1.02 -3.20 -9.51
N TRP A 46 -1.90 -4.13 -9.14
CA TRP A 46 -1.73 -5.07 -8.05
C TRP A 46 -1.88 -6.48 -8.58
N GLN A 47 -0.90 -7.33 -8.29
CA GLN A 47 -0.96 -8.76 -8.61
C GLN A 47 -0.70 -9.57 -7.35
N GLY A 48 -1.51 -10.60 -7.12
CA GLY A 48 -1.32 -11.51 -6.01
C GLY A 48 -1.73 -12.94 -6.28
N TRP A 49 -1.46 -13.76 -5.27
CA TRP A 49 -1.70 -15.20 -5.24
C TRP A 49 -2.36 -15.56 -3.92
N SER A 50 -3.48 -16.27 -4.01
CA SER A 50 -4.29 -16.76 -2.88
C SER A 50 -5.01 -18.05 -3.26
N GLY A 51 -5.40 -18.84 -2.27
CA GLY A 51 -6.11 -20.11 -2.50
C GLY A 51 -5.38 -21.01 -3.50
N THR A 52 -6.08 -21.43 -4.57
CA THR A 52 -5.51 -22.31 -5.61
C THR A 52 -4.44 -21.64 -6.46
N THR A 53 -4.44 -20.30 -6.59
CA THR A 53 -3.45 -19.59 -7.42
C THR A 53 -2.05 -19.60 -6.81
N LEU A 54 -1.92 -19.86 -5.51
CA LEU A 54 -0.62 -20.18 -4.87
C LEU A 54 0.02 -21.43 -5.52
N GLY A 55 -0.77 -22.35 -6.07
CA GLY A 55 -0.29 -23.54 -6.78
C GLY A 55 0.42 -23.25 -8.10
N THR A 56 0.37 -22.00 -8.60
CA THR A 56 1.13 -21.58 -9.78
C THR A 56 2.60 -21.30 -9.48
N GLY A 57 2.95 -21.08 -8.20
CA GLY A 57 4.33 -20.84 -7.79
C GLY A 57 5.12 -22.14 -7.61
N THR A 58 6.45 -22.01 -7.65
CA THR A 58 7.37 -23.13 -7.44
C THR A 58 7.62 -23.34 -5.96
N THR A 59 7.27 -24.52 -5.45
CA THR A 59 7.48 -24.92 -4.05
C THR A 59 8.79 -25.67 -3.87
N ALA A 60 9.53 -25.38 -2.79
CA ALA A 60 10.59 -26.23 -2.28
C ALA A 60 10.40 -26.39 -0.76
N GLY A 61 9.95 -27.57 -0.33
CA GLY A 61 9.61 -27.85 1.06
C GLY A 61 8.41 -27.10 1.64
N THR A 62 7.72 -26.31 0.83
CA THR A 62 6.38 -25.78 1.10
C THR A 62 5.32 -26.62 0.36
N THR A 63 4.07 -26.48 0.77
CA THR A 63 2.93 -27.14 0.13
C THR A 63 1.71 -26.22 0.14
N VAL A 64 0.92 -26.24 -0.92
CA VAL A 64 -0.33 -25.49 -1.01
C VAL A 64 -1.46 -26.37 -0.48
N THR A 65 -2.17 -25.86 0.51
CA THR A 65 -3.30 -26.53 1.17
C THR A 65 -4.58 -25.73 0.95
N ALA A 66 -5.74 -26.28 1.34
CA ALA A 66 -7.01 -25.57 1.28
C ALA A 66 -7.02 -24.27 2.13
N THR A 67 -6.19 -24.20 3.17
CA THR A 67 -6.08 -23.02 4.05
C THR A 67 -5.01 -22.02 3.62
N GLY A 68 -4.17 -22.37 2.64
CA GLY A 68 -3.05 -21.54 2.17
C GLY A 68 -1.74 -22.29 2.00
N LEU A 69 -0.66 -21.56 1.76
CA LEU A 69 0.70 -22.08 1.67
C LEU A 69 1.25 -22.37 3.07
N ALA A 70 1.70 -23.61 3.30
CA ALA A 70 2.29 -24.05 4.56
C ALA A 70 3.67 -24.68 4.33
N LEU A 71 4.44 -24.84 5.42
CA LEU A 71 5.68 -25.61 5.40
C LEU A 71 5.36 -27.11 5.42
N GLY A 72 5.80 -27.83 4.40
CA GLY A 72 5.69 -29.28 4.29
C GLY A 72 6.90 -29.97 4.90
N THR A 73 7.57 -30.83 4.13
CA THR A 73 8.89 -31.38 4.46
C THR A 73 9.94 -30.28 4.24
N PRO A 74 10.57 -29.74 5.30
CA PRO A 74 11.52 -28.65 5.16
C PRO A 74 12.68 -29.04 4.23
N VAL A 75 13.16 -28.09 3.42
CA VAL A 75 14.32 -28.34 2.53
C VAL A 75 15.63 -28.42 3.31
N GLY A 76 15.65 -27.89 4.54
CA GLY A 76 16.79 -27.93 5.42
C GLY A 76 16.56 -27.10 6.68
N THR A 77 17.65 -26.86 7.41
CA THR A 77 17.68 -25.96 8.56
C THR A 77 18.68 -24.84 8.34
N THR A 78 18.41 -23.67 8.90
CA THR A 78 19.33 -22.54 8.89
C THR A 78 19.41 -21.90 10.28
N GLN A 79 20.52 -21.25 10.60
CA GLN A 79 20.64 -20.43 11.80
C GLN A 79 20.24 -18.99 11.48
N TYR A 80 19.33 -18.44 12.28
CA TYR A 80 19.02 -17.02 12.26
C TYR A 80 19.53 -16.39 13.56
N ARG A 81 20.34 -15.34 13.41
CA ARG A 81 20.68 -14.42 14.50
C ARG A 81 19.78 -13.21 14.36
N ASP A 82 18.84 -13.06 15.28
CA ASP A 82 18.01 -11.87 15.35
C ASP A 82 18.92 -10.64 15.60
N PRO A 83 18.89 -9.62 14.72
CA PRO A 83 19.82 -8.49 14.82
C PRO A 83 19.55 -7.61 16.05
N HIS A 84 18.33 -7.63 16.57
CA HIS A 84 17.83 -6.73 17.61
C HIS A 84 17.98 -7.33 19.01
N THR A 85 17.85 -8.64 19.13
CA THR A 85 18.08 -9.35 20.42
C THR A 85 19.43 -10.04 20.51
N GLY A 86 20.11 -10.25 19.37
CA GLY A 86 21.34 -11.05 19.28
C GLY A 86 21.14 -12.56 19.47
N THR A 87 19.91 -13.01 19.73
CA THR A 87 19.56 -14.41 19.96
C THR A 87 19.78 -15.22 18.68
N ARG A 88 20.46 -16.36 18.80
CA ARG A 88 20.65 -17.32 17.71
C ARG A 88 19.74 -18.52 17.89
N ARG A 89 18.94 -18.83 16.87
CA ARG A 89 18.08 -20.02 16.84
C ARG A 89 18.21 -20.73 15.49
N THR A 90 18.04 -22.05 15.52
CA THR A 90 17.98 -22.88 14.31
C THR A 90 16.53 -23.02 13.88
N TRP A 91 16.26 -22.86 12.58
CA TRP A 91 14.94 -22.90 11.99
C TRP A 91 14.91 -23.87 10.82
N ALA A 92 13.93 -24.77 10.80
CA ALA A 92 13.62 -25.56 9.62
C ALA A 92 12.88 -24.64 8.63
N TYR A 93 13.21 -24.73 7.34
CA TYR A 93 12.65 -23.81 6.35
C TYR A 93 12.25 -24.48 5.04
N GLY A 94 11.43 -23.76 4.28
CA GLY A 94 11.02 -24.09 2.92
C GLY A 94 10.66 -22.79 2.19
N THR A 95 10.73 -22.83 0.87
CA THR A 95 10.48 -21.66 0.03
C THR A 95 9.31 -21.89 -0.92
N TRP A 96 8.66 -20.80 -1.29
CA TRP A 96 7.73 -20.70 -2.40
C TRP A 96 8.12 -19.50 -3.23
N THR A 97 8.18 -19.64 -4.55
CA THR A 97 8.52 -18.54 -5.46
C THR A 97 7.39 -18.35 -6.47
N SER A 98 6.90 -17.12 -6.62
CA SER A 98 5.85 -16.80 -7.59
C SER A 98 6.35 -17.05 -9.03
N PRO A 99 5.42 -17.22 -10.00
CA PRO A 99 5.76 -17.04 -11.41
C PRO A 99 6.42 -15.69 -11.67
N LEU A 100 7.21 -15.61 -12.75
CA LEU A 100 7.69 -14.33 -13.26
C LEU A 100 6.48 -13.50 -13.73
N THR A 101 6.26 -12.38 -13.06
CA THR A 101 5.09 -11.52 -13.28
C THR A 101 5.52 -10.32 -14.10
N GLN A 102 4.90 -10.10 -15.26
CA GLN A 102 5.07 -8.88 -16.02
C GLN A 102 4.24 -7.77 -15.38
N VAL A 103 4.85 -6.60 -15.16
CA VAL A 103 4.14 -5.43 -14.61
C VAL A 103 3.19 -4.83 -15.65
N GLY A 104 3.54 -4.94 -16.94
CA GLY A 104 2.79 -4.34 -18.06
C GLY A 104 3.29 -2.94 -18.44
N PHE A 105 4.13 -2.33 -17.61
CA PHE A 105 4.79 -1.06 -17.83
C PHE A 105 6.14 -0.97 -17.11
N GLY A 106 6.87 0.13 -17.29
CA GLY A 106 8.10 0.42 -16.53
C GLY A 106 7.76 1.00 -15.16
N ALA A 107 7.66 0.16 -14.13
CA ALA A 107 7.43 0.59 -12.75
C ALA A 107 8.68 1.25 -12.15
N THR A 108 8.43 2.25 -11.30
CA THR A 108 9.44 2.91 -10.48
C THR A 108 9.44 2.38 -9.05
N GLU A 109 8.31 1.86 -8.57
CA GLU A 109 8.17 1.36 -7.21
C GLU A 109 7.38 0.06 -7.13
N LEU A 110 7.66 -0.74 -6.09
CA LEU A 110 6.94 -1.95 -5.75
C LEU A 110 6.83 -2.12 -4.23
N VAL A 111 5.63 -2.41 -3.74
CA VAL A 111 5.35 -2.75 -2.33
C VAL A 111 4.64 -4.10 -2.25
N ALA A 112 5.23 -5.05 -1.53
CA ALA A 112 4.62 -6.35 -1.30
C ALA A 112 3.79 -6.36 0.00
N SER A 113 2.66 -7.08 0.01
CA SER A 113 1.85 -7.34 1.20
C SER A 113 1.41 -8.79 1.25
N TRP A 114 1.14 -9.30 2.46
CA TRP A 114 0.84 -10.71 2.70
C TRP A 114 -0.15 -10.88 3.86
N ASN A 115 -0.92 -11.96 3.80
CA ASN A 115 -1.87 -12.37 4.83
C ASN A 115 -1.43 -13.73 5.37
N ALA A 116 -1.01 -13.77 6.64
CA ALA A 116 -0.43 -14.98 7.22
C ALA A 116 -0.73 -15.15 8.71
N ASP A 117 -0.84 -16.40 9.13
CA ASP A 117 -0.77 -16.79 10.55
C ASP A 117 0.61 -17.36 10.82
N THR A 118 1.27 -16.88 11.88
CA THR A 118 2.50 -17.50 12.38
C THR A 118 2.32 -17.85 13.86
N PRO A 119 1.82 -19.06 14.18
CA PRO A 119 1.77 -19.54 15.56
C PRO A 119 3.17 -19.55 16.21
N ALA A 120 3.21 -19.59 17.54
CA ALA A 120 4.47 -19.58 18.29
C ALA A 120 5.46 -20.66 17.82
N GLY A 121 6.70 -20.28 17.61
CA GLY A 121 7.75 -21.11 16.99
C GLY A 121 7.70 -21.09 15.46
N THR A 122 7.10 -20.07 14.85
CA THR A 122 7.08 -19.90 13.38
C THR A 122 7.19 -18.44 12.98
N TRP A 123 7.71 -18.18 11.79
CA TRP A 123 7.78 -16.85 11.18
C TRP A 123 8.00 -16.99 9.66
N LEU A 124 7.99 -15.88 8.93
CA LEU A 124 8.22 -15.87 7.49
C LEU A 124 9.12 -14.72 7.06
N GLN A 125 9.76 -14.89 5.91
CA GLN A 125 10.48 -13.83 5.20
C GLN A 125 9.82 -13.62 3.84
N VAL A 126 9.66 -12.35 3.46
CA VAL A 126 9.15 -11.93 2.14
C VAL A 126 10.26 -11.27 1.37
N GLU A 127 10.46 -11.72 0.14
CA GLU A 127 11.57 -11.33 -0.71
C GLU A 127 11.08 -10.98 -2.12
N VAL A 128 11.80 -10.09 -2.81
CA VAL A 128 11.54 -9.71 -4.20
C VAL A 128 12.81 -9.77 -5.03
N GLN A 129 12.67 -10.21 -6.28
CA GLN A 129 13.65 -9.99 -7.34
C GLN A 129 12.97 -9.32 -8.53
N GLY A 130 13.42 -8.12 -8.87
CA GLY A 130 13.01 -7.38 -10.04
C GLY A 130 13.81 -7.76 -11.29
N THR A 131 13.21 -7.55 -12.45
CA THR A 131 13.87 -7.52 -13.75
C THR A 131 13.69 -6.13 -14.34
N TYR A 132 14.80 -5.49 -14.70
CA TYR A 132 14.78 -4.17 -15.30
C TYR A 132 14.37 -4.21 -16.78
N THR A 133 14.02 -3.05 -17.34
CA THR A 133 13.75 -2.85 -18.77
C THR A 133 14.92 -3.30 -19.66
N THR A 134 16.15 -3.22 -19.17
CA THR A 134 17.38 -3.73 -19.81
C THR A 134 17.49 -5.26 -19.81
N GLY A 135 16.73 -5.95 -18.96
CA GLY A 135 16.74 -7.40 -18.77
C GLY A 135 17.72 -7.93 -17.74
N SER A 136 18.57 -7.09 -17.17
CA SER A 136 19.28 -7.44 -15.94
C SER A 136 18.30 -7.58 -14.77
N ARG A 137 18.70 -8.33 -13.74
CA ARG A 137 17.90 -8.55 -12.55
C ARG A 137 18.53 -7.86 -11.34
N THR A 138 17.68 -7.45 -10.42
CA THR A 138 18.11 -7.08 -9.08
C THR A 138 18.68 -8.31 -8.36
N PRO A 139 19.48 -8.12 -7.31
CA PRO A 139 19.59 -9.09 -6.23
C PRO A 139 18.21 -9.49 -5.67
N TRP A 140 18.15 -10.59 -4.93
CA TRP A 140 16.99 -10.85 -4.06
C TRP A 140 17.07 -9.91 -2.86
N TYR A 141 16.08 -9.04 -2.71
CA TYR A 141 15.94 -8.18 -1.54
C TYR A 141 14.92 -8.77 -0.58
N VAL A 142 15.14 -8.59 0.72
CA VAL A 142 14.21 -8.93 1.80
C VAL A 142 13.34 -7.72 2.08
N LEU A 143 12.04 -7.81 1.80
CA LEU A 143 11.06 -6.76 2.09
C LEU A 143 10.56 -6.81 3.53
N GLY A 144 10.67 -7.95 4.21
CA GLY A 144 10.36 -8.05 5.62
C GLY A 144 10.61 -9.44 6.20
N ARG A 145 11.02 -9.48 7.46
CA ARG A 145 10.98 -10.67 8.31
C ARG A 145 9.86 -10.48 9.32
N TRP A 146 8.86 -11.35 9.25
CA TRP A 146 7.59 -11.13 9.93
C TRP A 146 7.08 -12.34 10.71
N ALA A 147 6.48 -12.06 11.85
CA ALA A 147 5.71 -13.00 12.67
C ALA A 147 4.52 -12.24 13.29
N SER A 148 3.40 -12.88 13.56
CA SER A 148 2.25 -12.30 14.27
C SER A 148 2.60 -11.87 15.69
N GLY A 149 3.45 -12.63 16.39
CA GLY A 149 4.00 -12.28 17.71
C GLY A 149 5.44 -11.75 17.67
N ASP A 150 5.95 -11.26 18.81
CA ASP A 150 7.26 -10.61 18.94
C ASP A 150 8.28 -11.37 19.81
N THR A 151 8.04 -12.68 20.01
CA THR A 151 8.84 -13.55 20.89
C THR A 151 9.73 -14.55 20.14
N ASP A 152 9.36 -14.90 18.92
CA ASP A 152 10.13 -15.79 18.05
C ASP A 152 11.26 -15.05 17.33
N ILE A 153 10.91 -13.88 16.78
CA ILE A 153 11.80 -12.88 16.20
C ILE A 153 11.28 -11.48 16.55
N LYS A 154 12.15 -10.50 16.49
CA LYS A 154 11.77 -9.09 16.38
C LYS A 154 11.55 -8.77 14.91
N ARG A 155 10.27 -8.56 14.54
CA ARG A 155 9.85 -8.21 13.18
C ARG A 155 10.70 -7.05 12.67
N THR A 156 11.14 -7.14 11.42
CA THR A 156 12.17 -6.22 10.95
C THR A 156 12.18 -6.10 9.43
N SER A 157 12.27 -4.88 8.94
CA SER A 157 12.82 -4.58 7.62
C SER A 157 14.34 -4.82 7.61
N VAL A 158 14.98 -4.66 6.44
CA VAL A 158 16.42 -4.85 6.29
C VAL A 158 17.02 -3.65 5.57
N ASP A 159 17.93 -2.97 6.25
CA ASP A 159 18.60 -1.77 5.76
C ASP A 159 19.63 -2.04 4.66
N LYS A 160 19.98 -0.97 3.94
CA LYS A 160 21.13 -0.90 3.02
C LYS A 160 21.08 -1.97 1.91
N GLN A 161 19.88 -2.28 1.46
CA GLN A 161 19.65 -3.14 0.32
C GLN A 161 19.51 -2.29 -0.94
N GLY A 162 20.36 -2.54 -1.93
CA GLY A 162 20.29 -1.87 -3.21
C GLY A 162 21.36 -2.36 -4.17
N ASP A 163 21.25 -1.93 -5.41
CA ASP A 163 22.31 -2.04 -6.41
C ASP A 163 22.62 -0.64 -7.00
N LYS A 164 22.99 -0.55 -8.28
CA LYS A 164 23.28 0.74 -8.92
C LYS A 164 22.04 1.47 -9.45
N THR A 165 20.88 0.84 -9.41
CA THR A 165 19.66 1.29 -10.10
C THR A 165 18.46 1.35 -9.17
N SER A 166 18.38 0.47 -8.18
CA SER A 166 17.30 0.49 -7.19
C SER A 166 17.77 0.20 -5.79
N SER A 167 17.03 0.73 -4.83
CA SER A 167 17.21 0.51 -3.40
C SER A 167 15.88 0.14 -2.73
N VAL A 168 15.95 -0.54 -1.57
CA VAL A 168 14.78 -0.78 -0.72
C VAL A 168 14.75 0.25 0.41
N TRP A 169 13.62 0.97 0.50
CA TRP A 169 13.30 1.96 1.52
C TRP A 169 12.27 1.37 2.48
N THR A 170 12.75 0.76 3.57
CA THR A 170 11.95 0.03 4.59
C THR A 170 11.12 -1.11 4.00
N ASP A 171 10.02 -0.79 3.32
CA ASP A 171 9.04 -1.72 2.72
C ASP A 171 8.88 -1.56 1.20
N THR A 172 9.50 -0.54 0.60
CA THR A 172 9.33 -0.17 -0.81
C THR A 172 10.61 -0.42 -1.61
N LEU A 173 10.54 -1.26 -2.65
CA LEU A 173 11.59 -1.30 -3.67
C LEU A 173 11.39 -0.12 -4.62
N ALA A 174 12.36 0.77 -4.74
CA ALA A 174 12.29 1.96 -5.58
C ALA A 174 13.48 2.05 -6.55
N VAL A 175 13.21 2.46 -7.79
CA VAL A 175 14.23 2.88 -8.76
C VAL A 175 14.77 4.24 -8.34
N ASP A 176 16.08 4.36 -8.19
CA ASP A 176 16.72 5.54 -7.59
C ASP A 176 16.71 6.76 -8.53
N ASP A 177 16.82 6.53 -9.84
CA ASP A 177 16.72 7.56 -10.89
C ASP A 177 15.81 7.09 -12.04
N PRO A 178 14.48 7.27 -11.94
CA PRO A 178 13.55 6.92 -13.00
C PRO A 178 13.83 7.63 -14.33
N ALA A 179 14.41 8.83 -14.30
CA ALA A 179 14.69 9.61 -15.50
C ALA A 179 15.82 9.00 -16.35
N ALA A 180 16.67 8.15 -15.76
CA ALA A 180 17.66 7.37 -16.49
C ALA A 180 17.04 6.26 -17.39
N GLY A 181 15.73 5.98 -17.24
CA GLY A 181 14.98 5.07 -18.12
C GLY A 181 15.18 3.58 -17.85
N VAL A 182 15.96 3.21 -16.84
CA VAL A 182 16.10 1.81 -16.38
C VAL A 182 15.06 1.55 -15.29
N LEU A 183 13.91 0.98 -15.69
CA LEU A 183 12.74 0.80 -14.84
C LEU A 183 12.49 -0.68 -14.56
N LEU A 184 11.61 -1.02 -13.61
CA LEU A 184 11.18 -2.39 -13.34
C LEU A 184 10.12 -2.83 -14.36
N ARG A 185 10.37 -3.92 -15.10
CA ARG A 185 9.39 -4.47 -16.07
C ARG A 185 8.67 -5.73 -15.58
N ALA A 186 9.32 -6.48 -14.69
CA ALA A 186 8.81 -7.74 -14.18
C ALA A 186 9.41 -8.03 -12.80
N TYR A 187 8.77 -8.91 -12.03
CA TYR A 187 9.30 -9.35 -10.74
C TYR A 187 8.90 -10.79 -10.40
N GLN A 188 9.56 -11.34 -9.39
CA GLN A 188 9.13 -12.53 -8.66
C GLN A 188 9.13 -12.21 -7.16
N LEU A 189 8.13 -12.74 -6.45
CA LEU A 189 8.14 -12.78 -4.99
C LEU A 189 8.63 -14.16 -4.53
N ARG A 190 9.34 -14.19 -3.41
CA ARG A 190 9.67 -15.41 -2.69
C ARG A 190 9.23 -15.30 -1.25
N LEU A 191 8.56 -16.34 -0.78
CA LEU A 191 8.27 -16.56 0.62
C LEU A 191 9.23 -17.62 1.15
N THR A 192 9.89 -17.33 2.27
CA THR A 192 10.58 -18.36 3.05
C THR A 192 9.84 -18.56 4.36
N LEU A 193 9.32 -19.77 4.57
CA LEU A 193 8.58 -20.14 5.78
C LEU A 193 9.50 -20.84 6.76
N TYR A 194 9.43 -20.46 8.04
CA TYR A 194 10.28 -20.99 9.10
C TYR A 194 9.45 -21.60 10.23
N ARG A 195 9.92 -22.72 10.77
CA ARG A 195 9.44 -23.27 12.05
C ARG A 195 10.58 -23.78 12.91
N ASP A 196 10.35 -23.82 14.22
CA ASP A 196 11.21 -24.54 15.16
C ASP A 196 11.34 -26.01 14.71
N PRO A 197 12.55 -26.54 14.46
CA PRO A 197 12.75 -27.91 14.00
C PRO A 197 12.20 -28.98 14.93
N THR A 198 11.99 -28.64 16.21
CA THR A 198 11.44 -29.55 17.23
C THR A 198 9.91 -29.59 17.25
N ARG A 199 9.25 -28.75 16.44
CA ARG A 199 7.79 -28.61 16.38
C ARG A 199 7.25 -28.98 15.01
N THR A 200 5.97 -29.34 14.98
CA THR A 200 5.22 -29.64 13.75
C THR A 200 4.33 -28.50 13.30
N VAL A 201 4.02 -27.55 14.19
CA VAL A 201 3.26 -26.33 13.87
C VAL A 201 3.95 -25.57 12.74
N THR A 202 3.15 -25.04 11.82
CA THR A 202 3.62 -24.38 10.60
C THR A 202 3.02 -23.00 10.48
N PRO A 203 3.76 -22.00 9.94
CA PRO A 203 3.12 -20.79 9.48
C PRO A 203 2.22 -21.12 8.27
N VAL A 204 1.15 -20.34 8.09
CA VAL A 204 0.24 -20.47 6.94
C VAL A 204 0.08 -19.11 6.29
N VAL A 205 0.41 -19.02 5.00
CA VAL A 205 0.20 -17.82 4.19
C VAL A 205 -1.04 -18.01 3.33
N ARG A 206 -2.10 -17.24 3.62
CA ARG A 206 -3.36 -17.25 2.87
C ARG A 206 -3.23 -16.53 1.52
N SER A 207 -2.46 -15.45 1.49
CA SER A 207 -2.18 -14.71 0.26
C SER A 207 -0.90 -13.90 0.35
N VAL A 208 -0.32 -13.62 -0.82
CA VAL A 208 0.80 -12.69 -1.01
C VAL A 208 0.59 -11.97 -2.34
N GLY A 209 0.98 -10.71 -2.43
CA GLY A 209 0.94 -9.95 -3.67
C GLY A 209 1.77 -8.68 -3.59
N ALA A 210 1.84 -7.95 -4.69
CA ALA A 210 2.53 -6.66 -4.73
C ALA A 210 1.78 -5.64 -5.59
N MET A 211 1.75 -4.41 -5.11
CA MET A 211 1.48 -3.24 -5.91
C MET A 211 2.76 -2.85 -6.64
N SER A 212 2.65 -2.56 -7.94
CA SER A 212 3.70 -1.95 -8.76
C SER A 212 3.17 -0.64 -9.33
N SER A 213 3.98 0.41 -9.35
CA SER A 213 3.55 1.72 -9.81
C SER A 213 4.62 2.51 -10.55
N ALA A 214 4.16 3.38 -11.43
CA ALA A 214 4.92 4.47 -12.04
C ALA A 214 4.09 5.74 -11.83
N VAL A 215 4.38 6.48 -10.77
CA VAL A 215 3.70 7.74 -10.43
C VAL A 215 4.66 8.89 -10.71
N PRO A 216 4.33 9.86 -11.56
CA PRO A 216 5.24 10.95 -11.88
C PRO A 216 5.48 11.88 -10.68
N ASP A 217 6.59 12.60 -10.73
CA ASP A 217 6.87 13.69 -9.80
C ASP A 217 5.83 14.81 -9.99
N ARG A 218 5.02 15.07 -8.97
CA ARG A 218 3.97 16.10 -9.00
C ARG A 218 3.77 16.74 -7.64
N PHE A 219 3.59 18.06 -7.63
CA PHE A 219 3.31 18.88 -6.44
C PHE A 219 1.81 19.15 -6.24
N SER A 220 1.05 19.04 -7.32
CA SER A 220 -0.40 19.19 -7.35
C SER A 220 -1.02 18.05 -8.15
N VAL A 221 -2.30 17.81 -7.90
CA VAL A 221 -3.13 16.87 -8.64
C VAL A 221 -4.41 17.59 -9.04
N THR A 222 -5.03 17.16 -10.13
CA THR A 222 -6.37 17.65 -10.47
C THR A 222 -7.37 16.90 -9.59
N PRO A 223 -8.23 17.58 -8.82
CA PRO A 223 -9.24 16.91 -8.03
C PRO A 223 -10.18 16.08 -8.92
N SER A 224 -10.58 14.91 -8.42
CA SER A 224 -11.54 14.04 -9.08
C SER A 224 -12.97 14.57 -8.97
N ALA A 225 -13.86 14.07 -9.83
CA ALA A 225 -15.18 14.64 -10.03
C ALA A 225 -16.11 14.43 -8.81
N GLY A 226 -16.02 13.25 -8.18
CA GLY A 226 -16.83 12.81 -7.06
C GLY A 226 -18.27 12.45 -7.42
N GLY A 227 -19.03 12.09 -6.38
CA GLY A 227 -20.49 11.90 -6.44
C GLY A 227 -20.93 10.44 -6.38
N ILE A 228 -20.01 9.51 -6.16
CA ILE A 228 -20.25 8.06 -6.08
C ILE A 228 -20.74 7.67 -4.68
N ALA A 229 -20.17 8.26 -3.62
CA ALA A 229 -20.48 7.94 -2.23
C ALA A 229 -20.79 9.17 -1.36
N TRP A 230 -21.09 10.32 -1.97
CA TRP A 230 -21.44 11.54 -1.24
C TRP A 230 -22.66 11.33 -0.34
N GLY A 231 -22.58 11.84 0.89
CA GLY A 231 -23.59 11.63 1.93
C GLY A 231 -23.49 10.28 2.65
N THR A 232 -22.49 9.47 2.35
CA THR A 232 -22.22 8.20 3.05
C THR A 232 -21.17 8.42 4.13
N GLU A 233 -21.45 7.93 5.34
CA GLU A 233 -20.48 7.89 6.44
C GLU A 233 -20.58 6.53 7.13
N LEU A 234 -19.45 5.82 7.19
CA LEU A 234 -19.32 4.52 7.81
C LEU A 234 -19.04 4.69 9.31
N ALA A 235 -19.69 3.86 10.13
CA ALA A 235 -19.58 3.91 11.59
C ALA A 235 -18.27 3.25 12.10
N VAL A 236 -17.12 3.74 11.63
CA VAL A 236 -15.80 3.29 12.08
C VAL A 236 -15.54 3.81 13.49
N PRO A 237 -15.07 2.95 14.42
CA PRO A 237 -14.69 3.39 15.76
C PRO A 237 -13.59 4.44 15.69
N ARG A 238 -13.51 5.27 16.73
CA ARG A 238 -12.63 6.43 16.78
C ARG A 238 -11.57 6.21 17.84
N TYR A 239 -10.31 6.18 17.42
CA TYR A 239 -9.17 6.11 18.30
C TYR A 239 -8.21 7.25 18.02
N SER A 240 -7.82 7.93 19.09
CA SER A 240 -6.77 8.94 19.10
C SER A 240 -5.44 8.24 19.42
N GLN A 241 -4.40 8.58 18.68
CA GLN A 241 -3.04 8.18 19.05
C GLN A 241 -2.50 9.04 20.21
N GLU A 242 -2.92 10.30 20.30
CA GLU A 242 -2.36 11.30 21.24
C GLU A 242 -2.70 11.00 22.70
N ILE A 243 -3.79 10.28 22.98
CA ILE A 243 -4.08 9.83 24.36
C ILE A 243 -3.04 8.81 24.87
N HIS A 244 -2.29 8.18 23.96
CA HIS A 244 -1.22 7.25 24.26
C HIS A 244 0.16 7.92 24.32
N ALA A 245 0.22 9.25 24.28
CA ALA A 245 1.46 10.00 24.34
C ALA A 245 2.34 9.58 25.54
N GLY A 246 3.58 9.20 25.26
CA GLY A 246 4.54 8.70 26.26
C GLY A 246 4.24 7.32 26.87
N GLN A 247 3.18 6.62 26.43
CA GLN A 247 2.92 5.22 26.82
C GLN A 247 3.82 4.29 26.01
N TYR A 248 4.46 3.31 26.66
CA TYR A 248 5.38 2.34 26.02
C TYR A 248 6.41 2.99 25.07
N PRO A 249 7.31 3.84 25.60
CA PRO A 249 8.24 4.62 24.79
C PRO A 249 9.20 3.77 23.95
N GLU A 250 9.36 2.48 24.27
CA GLU A 250 10.10 1.51 23.44
C GLU A 250 9.47 1.27 22.05
N TYR A 251 8.23 1.72 21.82
CA TYR A 251 7.55 1.67 20.54
C TYR A 251 7.42 3.10 19.98
N ASP A 252 8.52 3.70 19.53
CA ASP A 252 8.54 5.04 18.90
C ASP A 252 8.10 6.20 19.81
N ASN A 253 8.64 6.25 21.04
CA ASN A 253 8.37 7.26 22.06
C ASN A 253 6.94 7.30 22.64
N GLY A 254 6.02 6.48 22.10
CA GLY A 254 4.63 6.43 22.51
C GLY A 254 3.69 6.97 21.43
N GLY A 255 2.40 7.09 21.77
CA GLY A 255 1.30 7.39 20.87
C GLY A 255 1.50 8.46 19.79
N GLU A 256 2.40 9.43 20.01
CA GLU A 256 2.70 10.53 19.08
C GLU A 256 3.12 10.08 17.67
N ALA A 257 3.60 8.84 17.51
CA ALA A 257 3.97 8.26 16.21
C ALA A 257 3.11 7.05 15.78
N TRP A 258 1.96 6.83 16.42
CA TRP A 258 1.13 5.63 16.23
C TRP A 258 -0.03 5.80 15.24
N CYS A 259 0.03 6.78 14.33
CA CYS A 259 -1.04 7.01 13.34
C CYS A 259 -1.43 5.76 12.53
N SER A 260 -0.44 4.96 12.12
CA SER A 260 -0.64 3.76 11.31
C SER A 260 -1.29 2.60 12.08
N PRO A 261 -0.77 2.15 13.25
CA PRO A 261 -1.45 1.14 14.05
C PRO A 261 -2.82 1.60 14.56
N THR A 262 -2.98 2.88 14.90
CA THR A 262 -4.29 3.43 15.35
C THR A 262 -5.31 3.37 14.22
N SER A 263 -4.95 3.80 13.00
CA SER A 263 -5.81 3.67 11.82
C SER A 263 -6.12 2.21 11.48
N THR A 264 -5.13 1.33 11.59
CA THR A 264 -5.29 -0.10 11.34
C THR A 264 -6.26 -0.73 12.35
N GLU A 265 -6.15 -0.41 13.63
CA GLU A 265 -7.05 -0.93 14.66
C GLU A 265 -8.49 -0.42 14.48
N MET A 266 -8.68 0.85 14.10
CA MET A 266 -10.01 1.37 13.74
C MET A 266 -10.67 0.54 12.61
N LEU A 267 -9.90 0.16 11.59
CA LEU A 267 -10.38 -0.68 10.49
C LEU A 267 -10.64 -2.13 10.91
N VAL A 268 -9.81 -2.71 11.76
CA VAL A 268 -9.99 -4.07 12.30
C VAL A 268 -11.28 -4.14 13.15
N GLU A 269 -11.49 -3.16 14.02
CA GLU A 269 -12.64 -3.08 14.90
C GLU A 269 -13.95 -2.74 14.18
N TYR A 270 -13.90 -1.94 13.11
CA TYR A 270 -15.05 -1.72 12.23
C TYR A 270 -15.65 -3.04 11.71
N TRP A 271 -14.80 -4.03 11.43
CA TRP A 271 -15.22 -5.36 11.00
C TRP A 271 -15.54 -6.33 12.15
N GLY A 272 -15.63 -5.84 13.39
CA GLY A 272 -15.97 -6.62 14.57
C GLY A 272 -14.89 -7.63 14.95
N ARG A 273 -13.61 -7.31 14.71
CA ARG A 273 -12.46 -8.05 15.20
C ARG A 273 -11.69 -7.17 16.18
N LYS A 274 -11.02 -7.78 17.14
CA LYS A 274 -10.14 -7.07 18.09
C LYS A 274 -9.22 -8.05 18.80
N PRO A 275 -8.12 -7.59 19.40
CA PRO A 275 -7.29 -8.41 20.27
C PRO A 275 -8.12 -9.07 21.38
N SER A 276 -7.80 -10.32 21.72
CA SER A 276 -8.44 -11.01 22.84
C SER A 276 -8.02 -10.40 24.18
N ALA A 277 -8.78 -10.64 25.26
CA ALA A 277 -8.38 -10.24 26.61
C ALA A 277 -6.98 -10.78 27.01
N ALA A 278 -6.62 -11.97 26.54
CA ALA A 278 -5.29 -12.53 26.76
C ALA A 278 -4.19 -11.76 25.98
N ASN A 279 -4.49 -11.32 24.75
CA ASN A 279 -3.58 -10.48 23.96
C ASN A 279 -3.38 -9.10 24.60
N LEU A 280 -4.38 -8.59 25.32
CA LEU A 280 -4.36 -7.28 25.97
C LEU A 280 -3.81 -7.32 27.40
N ALA A 281 -3.60 -8.51 27.99
CA ALA A 281 -3.23 -8.66 29.39
C ALA A 281 -1.87 -8.06 29.78
N TRP A 282 -1.02 -7.74 28.81
CA TRP A 282 0.26 -7.06 29.04
C TRP A 282 0.11 -5.53 29.16
N VAL A 283 -1.01 -4.97 28.69
CA VAL A 283 -1.26 -3.54 28.70
C VAL A 283 -1.64 -3.11 30.12
N ASN A 284 -1.01 -2.04 30.61
CA ASN A 284 -1.35 -1.36 31.84
C ASN A 284 -2.86 -1.04 31.87
N PRO A 285 -3.63 -1.56 32.85
CA PRO A 285 -5.07 -1.39 32.91
C PRO A 285 -5.51 0.06 33.17
N ALA A 286 -4.59 0.97 33.50
CA ALA A 286 -4.87 2.39 33.63
C ALA A 286 -4.95 3.12 32.27
N TYR A 287 -4.44 2.52 31.19
CA TYR A 287 -4.47 3.13 29.85
C TYR A 287 -5.79 2.81 29.16
N ALA A 288 -6.33 3.82 28.48
CA ALA A 288 -7.49 3.65 27.61
C ALA A 288 -7.09 2.90 26.33
N ASP A 289 -8.07 2.36 25.62
CA ASP A 289 -7.90 1.78 24.28
C ASP A 289 -6.71 0.82 24.13
N PRO A 290 -6.61 -0.23 24.97
CA PRO A 290 -5.45 -1.12 25.00
C PRO A 290 -5.20 -1.86 23.67
N ALA A 291 -6.19 -1.86 22.78
CA ALA A 291 -6.06 -2.38 21.43
C ALA A 291 -5.07 -1.56 20.57
N VAL A 292 -5.00 -0.24 20.76
CA VAL A 292 -4.05 0.65 20.08
C VAL A 292 -2.62 0.35 20.53
N ASP A 293 -2.37 0.22 21.84
CA ASP A 293 -1.06 -0.19 22.37
C ASP A 293 -0.64 -1.57 21.83
N HIS A 294 -1.59 -2.51 21.78
CA HIS A 294 -1.36 -3.83 21.21
C HIS A 294 -1.02 -3.77 19.73
N ALA A 295 -1.78 -3.01 18.94
CA ALA A 295 -1.50 -2.82 17.52
C ALA A 295 -0.09 -2.22 17.32
N ALA A 296 0.27 -1.16 18.06
CA ALA A 296 1.59 -0.53 17.98
C ALA A 296 2.72 -1.53 18.23
N ARG A 297 2.64 -2.32 19.31
CA ARG A 297 3.59 -3.40 19.59
C ARG A 297 3.62 -4.47 18.48
N MET A 298 2.46 -4.83 17.93
CA MET A 298 2.33 -5.92 16.97
C MET A 298 2.72 -5.55 15.54
N VAL A 299 2.79 -4.26 15.21
CA VAL A 299 3.26 -3.78 13.89
C VAL A 299 4.68 -3.19 13.94
N PHE A 300 5.25 -2.96 15.13
CA PHE A 300 6.55 -2.33 15.29
C PHE A 300 7.65 -3.03 14.47
N ASP A 301 8.31 -2.26 13.61
CA ASP A 301 9.47 -2.68 12.83
C ASP A 301 10.73 -2.22 13.56
N TYR A 302 11.47 -3.19 14.11
CA TYR A 302 12.63 -2.92 14.96
C TYR A 302 13.85 -2.39 14.21
N GLN A 303 13.91 -2.50 12.87
CA GLN A 303 14.98 -1.86 12.09
C GLN A 303 14.61 -0.44 11.68
N TYR A 304 13.36 -0.24 11.27
CA TYR A 304 12.81 1.09 10.99
C TYR A 304 12.70 1.96 12.26
N ASP A 305 12.59 1.31 13.42
CA ASP A 305 12.37 1.93 14.74
C ASP A 305 11.03 2.68 14.80
N GLY A 306 9.99 2.08 14.21
CA GLY A 306 8.68 2.72 14.12
C GLY A 306 7.54 1.76 13.79
N ALA A 307 6.31 2.25 13.98
CA ALA A 307 5.08 1.51 13.70
C ALA A 307 4.50 1.79 12.29
N GLY A 308 5.23 2.55 11.46
CA GLY A 308 4.79 3.05 10.16
C GLY A 308 5.01 2.11 8.96
N ASN A 309 5.58 0.92 9.15
CA ASN A 309 5.81 -0.04 8.06
C ASN A 309 4.46 -0.56 7.49
N TRP A 310 4.16 -0.26 6.21
CA TRP A 310 2.82 -0.46 5.66
C TRP A 310 2.43 -1.94 5.55
N PRO A 311 3.30 -2.84 5.02
CA PRO A 311 3.00 -4.26 5.00
C PRO A 311 2.84 -4.89 6.38
N PHE A 312 3.53 -4.39 7.42
CA PHE A 312 3.40 -4.94 8.77
C PHE A 312 2.03 -4.63 9.38
N ASN A 313 1.50 -3.44 9.14
CA ASN A 313 0.14 -3.05 9.54
C ASN A 313 -0.93 -3.91 8.85
N THR A 314 -0.83 -4.08 7.54
CA THR A 314 -1.78 -4.92 6.80
C THR A 314 -1.65 -6.41 7.18
N ALA A 315 -0.44 -6.92 7.39
CA ALA A 315 -0.24 -8.28 7.88
C ALA A 315 -0.78 -8.50 9.30
N TYR A 316 -0.68 -7.51 10.20
CA TYR A 316 -1.32 -7.53 11.52
C TYR A 316 -2.85 -7.60 11.39
N ALA A 317 -3.46 -6.71 10.59
CA ALA A 317 -4.90 -6.73 10.36
C ALA A 317 -5.38 -8.07 9.81
N ALA A 318 -4.62 -8.66 8.88
CA ALA A 318 -4.95 -9.94 8.28
C ALA A 318 -4.71 -11.14 9.22
N SER A 319 -4.07 -10.96 10.38
CA SER A 319 -3.94 -12.02 11.39
C SER A 319 -5.25 -12.26 12.16
N PHE A 320 -6.21 -11.33 12.07
CA PHE A 320 -7.52 -11.52 12.67
C PHE A 320 -8.40 -12.46 11.82
N PRO A 321 -9.15 -13.38 12.45
CA PRO A 321 -9.91 -14.38 11.73
C PRO A 321 -10.86 -13.82 10.66
N GLY A 322 -10.63 -14.25 9.43
CA GLY A 322 -11.49 -13.92 8.28
C GLY A 322 -11.28 -12.52 7.71
N LEU A 323 -10.26 -11.77 8.14
CA LEU A 323 -9.85 -10.55 7.45
C LEU A 323 -8.80 -10.85 6.38
N GLU A 324 -8.86 -10.08 5.30
CA GLU A 324 -7.77 -9.91 4.35
C GLU A 324 -7.39 -8.44 4.25
N ALA A 325 -6.11 -8.20 4.04
CA ALA A 325 -5.58 -6.87 3.87
C ALA A 325 -4.58 -6.81 2.71
N LYS A 326 -4.38 -5.62 2.15
CA LYS A 326 -3.30 -5.33 1.21
C LYS A 326 -2.93 -3.85 1.22
N VAL A 327 -1.68 -3.59 0.86
CA VAL A 327 -1.20 -2.24 0.54
C VAL A 327 -1.30 -2.05 -0.97
N THR A 328 -1.85 -0.92 -1.40
CA THR A 328 -1.85 -0.52 -2.80
C THR A 328 -1.87 1.01 -2.95
N ARG A 329 -1.98 1.51 -4.18
CA ARG A 329 -2.26 2.91 -4.49
C ARG A 329 -3.62 3.00 -5.18
N LEU A 330 -4.37 4.07 -4.90
CA LEU A 330 -5.55 4.44 -5.68
C LEU A 330 -5.24 5.66 -6.55
N HIS A 331 -5.95 5.75 -7.66
CA HIS A 331 -5.79 6.78 -8.68
C HIS A 331 -6.45 8.11 -8.30
N SER A 332 -7.49 8.07 -7.48
CA SER A 332 -8.30 9.24 -7.13
C SER A 332 -9.21 9.00 -5.92
N LEU A 333 -9.83 10.08 -5.42
CA LEU A 333 -10.96 9.95 -4.49
C LEU A 333 -12.19 9.29 -5.14
N ASP A 334 -12.36 9.34 -6.46
CA ASP A 334 -13.44 8.60 -7.14
C ASP A 334 -13.27 7.09 -6.95
N GLU A 335 -12.05 6.55 -7.07
CA GLU A 335 -11.78 5.15 -6.73
C GLU A 335 -12.05 4.87 -5.25
N LEU A 336 -11.63 5.77 -4.36
CA LEU A 336 -11.87 5.62 -2.92
C LEU A 336 -13.37 5.63 -2.59
N GLU A 337 -14.17 6.45 -3.26
CA GLU A 337 -15.63 6.49 -3.11
C GLU A 337 -16.28 5.15 -3.46
N HIS A 338 -15.74 4.38 -4.42
CA HIS A 338 -16.24 3.02 -4.69
C HIS A 338 -16.05 2.06 -3.49
N PHE A 339 -14.98 2.22 -2.71
CA PHE A 339 -14.79 1.46 -1.47
C PHE A 339 -15.80 1.89 -0.40
N ILE A 340 -15.99 3.20 -0.20
CA ILE A 340 -16.98 3.71 0.76
C ILE A 340 -18.40 3.27 0.38
N ALA A 341 -18.77 3.33 -0.90
CA ALA A 341 -20.05 2.83 -1.41
C ALA A 341 -20.23 1.32 -1.17
N ALA A 342 -19.14 0.55 -1.18
CA ALA A 342 -19.12 -0.87 -0.83
C ALA A 342 -19.07 -1.13 0.69
N GLY A 343 -19.09 -0.10 1.53
CA GLY A 343 -19.00 -0.22 2.99
C GLY A 343 -17.60 -0.55 3.51
N ILE A 344 -16.56 -0.26 2.73
CA ILE A 344 -15.15 -0.52 3.06
C ILE A 344 -14.46 0.82 3.35
N PRO A 345 -14.14 1.14 4.62
CA PRO A 345 -13.33 2.30 4.96
C PRO A 345 -11.88 2.09 4.53
N VAL A 346 -11.16 3.19 4.27
CA VAL A 346 -9.83 3.15 3.64
C VAL A 346 -8.84 3.99 4.46
N ALA A 347 -7.74 3.39 4.89
CA ALA A 347 -6.64 4.19 5.47
C ALA A 347 -5.77 4.77 4.35
N THR A 348 -5.47 6.06 4.43
CA THR A 348 -4.74 6.84 3.42
C THR A 348 -3.47 7.42 4.02
N SER A 349 -2.33 7.24 3.35
CA SER A 349 -1.06 7.83 3.74
C SER A 349 -0.94 9.24 3.17
N VAL A 350 -0.74 10.25 4.02
CA VAL A 350 -0.74 11.66 3.65
C VAL A 350 0.50 12.38 4.16
N SER A 351 0.88 13.48 3.51
CA SER A 351 1.90 14.40 4.04
C SER A 351 1.63 15.84 3.61
N PHE A 352 1.75 16.76 4.56
CA PHE A 352 1.30 18.14 4.37
C PHE A 352 1.91 19.13 5.35
N LEU A 353 1.94 20.40 4.97
CA LEU A 353 2.14 21.53 5.86
C LEU A 353 0.79 21.89 6.49
N ALA A 354 0.82 22.49 7.68
CA ALA A 354 -0.38 22.92 8.38
C ALA A 354 -1.28 23.87 7.56
N SER A 355 -0.71 24.59 6.59
CA SER A 355 -1.43 25.49 5.70
C SER A 355 -2.09 24.80 4.49
N GLU A 356 -1.88 23.50 4.29
CA GLU A 356 -2.36 22.77 3.10
C GLU A 356 -3.63 21.95 3.35
N LEU A 357 -3.97 21.71 4.62
CA LEU A 357 -5.17 20.98 5.03
C LEU A 357 -5.91 21.77 6.12
N ASP A 358 -6.93 22.51 5.71
CA ASP A 358 -7.71 23.34 6.63
C ASP A 358 -8.42 22.47 7.66
N GLY A 359 -8.39 22.89 8.92
CA GLY A 359 -9.03 22.18 10.04
C GLY A 359 -8.14 21.16 10.74
N ALA A 360 -7.05 20.69 10.13
CA ALA A 360 -6.15 19.72 10.75
C ALA A 360 -5.41 20.32 11.96
N GLY A 361 -4.91 21.55 11.84
CA GLY A 361 -4.25 22.28 12.92
C GLY A 361 -2.79 21.87 13.18
N TYR A 362 -2.22 20.99 12.36
CA TYR A 362 -0.82 20.56 12.42
C TYR A 362 -0.27 20.28 11.00
N GLY A 363 1.03 20.05 10.89
CA GLY A 363 1.66 19.57 9.64
C GLY A 363 2.49 18.32 9.91
N THR A 364 2.73 17.52 8.88
CA THR A 364 3.41 16.22 9.00
C THR A 364 4.24 15.86 7.77
N SER A 365 5.34 15.13 7.97
CA SER A 365 6.10 14.48 6.90
C SER A 365 5.52 13.16 6.44
N GLY A 366 4.63 12.56 7.21
CA GLY A 366 3.95 11.32 6.91
C GLY A 366 2.95 11.00 8.02
N HIS A 367 1.73 10.67 7.65
CA HIS A 367 0.65 10.39 8.59
C HIS A 367 -0.36 9.45 7.95
N LEU A 368 -1.02 8.62 8.75
CA LEU A 368 -2.12 7.77 8.31
C LEU A 368 -3.43 8.29 8.89
N MET A 369 -4.43 8.48 8.03
CA MET A 369 -5.81 8.80 8.41
C MET A 369 -6.75 7.75 7.82
N THR A 370 -7.90 7.51 8.45
CA THR A 370 -8.92 6.62 7.89
C THR A 370 -10.04 7.43 7.27
N VAL A 371 -10.20 7.35 5.94
CA VAL A 371 -11.38 7.89 5.27
C VAL A 371 -12.57 6.97 5.53
N ILE A 372 -13.62 7.53 6.11
CA ILE A 372 -14.82 6.82 6.54
C ILE A 372 -16.05 7.22 5.73
N GLY A 373 -15.96 8.25 4.89
CA GLY A 373 -17.11 8.77 4.19
C GLY A 373 -16.88 10.09 3.50
N PHE A 374 -17.97 10.63 2.98
CA PHE A 374 -18.03 11.92 2.32
C PHE A 374 -19.29 12.67 2.73
N THR A 375 -19.19 13.99 2.90
CA THR A 375 -20.37 14.83 3.15
C THR A 375 -21.30 14.83 1.94
N ALA A 376 -22.50 15.40 2.09
CA ALA A 376 -23.45 15.56 0.99
C ALA A 376 -22.91 16.41 -0.17
N THR A 377 -21.85 17.20 0.06
CA THR A 377 -21.18 18.05 -0.93
C THR A 377 -19.81 17.52 -1.35
N GLY A 378 -19.42 16.33 -0.89
CA GLY A 378 -18.21 15.64 -1.34
C GLY A 378 -16.93 15.91 -0.56
N ASP A 379 -17.00 16.63 0.56
CA ASP A 379 -15.86 16.80 1.46
C ASP A 379 -15.56 15.48 2.18
N VAL A 380 -14.27 15.22 2.41
CA VAL A 380 -13.78 13.96 2.95
C VAL A 380 -14.07 13.91 4.44
N ILE A 381 -14.77 12.87 4.89
CA ILE A 381 -14.94 12.58 6.32
C ILE A 381 -13.86 11.56 6.70
N ALA A 382 -12.94 11.97 7.56
CA ALA A 382 -11.82 11.14 7.99
C ALA A 382 -11.76 11.04 9.52
N ASN A 383 -11.48 9.83 10.00
CA ASN A 383 -10.98 9.61 11.34
C ASN A 383 -9.46 9.87 11.33
N ASP A 384 -9.06 11.02 11.86
CA ASP A 384 -7.67 11.47 12.00
C ASP A 384 -7.16 11.13 13.41
N PRO A 385 -6.26 10.14 13.56
CA PRO A 385 -5.79 9.71 14.87
C PRO A 385 -4.96 10.76 15.60
N ALA A 386 -4.39 11.76 14.91
CA ALA A 386 -3.64 12.87 15.51
C ALA A 386 -4.60 13.94 16.10
N SER A 387 -5.51 13.49 16.96
CA SER A 387 -6.53 14.29 17.62
C SER A 387 -6.39 14.14 19.14
N PRO A 388 -6.70 15.16 19.95
CA PRO A 388 -6.41 15.14 21.40
C PRO A 388 -7.23 14.13 22.21
N THR A 389 -8.35 13.64 21.66
CA THR A 389 -9.26 12.66 22.29
C THR A 389 -9.97 11.85 21.21
N ASN A 390 -10.54 10.68 21.56
CA ASN A 390 -11.34 9.88 20.63
C ASN A 390 -12.53 10.62 20.02
N ASP A 391 -13.20 11.47 20.81
CA ASP A 391 -14.36 12.23 20.33
C ASP A 391 -13.96 13.26 19.25
N ALA A 392 -12.73 13.76 19.32
CA ALA A 392 -12.17 14.74 18.39
C ALA A 392 -11.60 14.12 17.10
N VAL A 393 -11.52 12.79 16.99
CA VAL A 393 -10.89 12.08 15.84
C VAL A 393 -11.62 12.31 14.52
N ARG A 394 -12.92 12.58 14.52
CA ARG A 394 -13.67 12.76 13.28
C ARG A 394 -13.51 14.18 12.75
N HIS A 395 -12.90 14.32 11.58
CA HIS A 395 -12.75 15.57 10.84
C HIS A 395 -13.48 15.55 9.51
N VAL A 396 -13.76 16.74 8.99
CA VAL A 396 -14.26 16.97 7.63
C VAL A 396 -13.26 17.86 6.92
N TYR A 397 -12.65 17.35 5.87
CA TYR A 397 -11.62 18.03 5.10
C TYR A 397 -12.11 18.37 3.70
N GLN A 398 -11.72 19.55 3.21
CA GLN A 398 -12.05 19.95 1.85
C GLN A 398 -11.49 18.94 0.84
N ARG A 399 -12.33 18.47 -0.08
CA ARG A 399 -11.99 17.41 -1.05
C ARG A 399 -10.65 17.65 -1.75
N GLY A 400 -10.51 18.81 -2.39
CA GLY A 400 -9.33 19.13 -3.20
C GLY A 400 -8.04 19.21 -2.37
N GLN A 401 -8.13 19.72 -1.14
CA GLN A 401 -6.98 19.77 -0.22
C GLN A 401 -6.54 18.35 0.16
N PHE A 402 -7.49 17.52 0.59
CA PHE A 402 -7.22 16.13 0.99
C PHE A 402 -6.65 15.30 -0.18
N GLU A 403 -7.27 15.39 -1.35
CA GLU A 403 -6.83 14.65 -2.55
C GLU A 403 -5.42 15.07 -2.97
N GLN A 404 -5.10 16.37 -2.88
CA GLN A 404 -3.76 16.86 -3.19
C GLN A 404 -2.70 16.32 -2.24
N ILE A 405 -2.92 16.37 -0.92
CA ILE A 405 -1.92 15.91 0.05
C ILE A 405 -1.74 14.39 0.04
N TRP A 406 -2.73 13.65 -0.46
CA TRP A 406 -2.71 12.20 -0.59
C TRP A 406 -2.05 11.73 -1.89
N LEU A 407 -2.43 12.29 -3.05
CA LEU A 407 -2.04 11.77 -4.37
C LEU A 407 -0.75 12.37 -4.96
N ARG A 408 -0.24 13.48 -4.40
CA ARG A 408 1.03 14.06 -4.85
C ARG A 408 2.22 13.21 -4.39
N THR A 409 3.29 13.23 -5.18
CA THR A 409 4.55 12.52 -4.87
C THR A 409 5.64 13.48 -4.37
N LYS A 410 5.50 14.78 -4.62
CA LYS A 410 6.39 15.83 -4.13
C LYS A 410 5.61 16.90 -3.37
N ARG A 411 6.27 17.54 -2.40
CA ARG A 411 5.73 18.69 -1.67
C ARG A 411 6.83 19.65 -1.25
N THR A 412 6.46 20.90 -0.99
CA THR A 412 7.36 21.84 -0.32
C THR A 412 7.41 21.53 1.18
N THR A 413 8.62 21.46 1.74
CA THR A 413 8.81 21.25 3.19
C THR A 413 8.70 22.57 3.95
N ALA A 414 8.55 22.50 5.28
CA ALA A 414 8.53 23.70 6.12
C ALA A 414 9.83 24.52 6.03
N SER A 415 10.95 23.86 5.69
CA SER A 415 12.24 24.50 5.43
C SER A 415 12.41 25.07 4.02
N GLY A 416 11.38 24.99 3.16
CA GLY A 416 11.43 25.47 1.77
C GLY A 416 12.08 24.50 0.78
N GLY A 417 12.43 23.28 1.21
CA GLY A 417 12.96 22.21 0.35
C GLY A 417 11.87 21.39 -0.33
N THR A 418 12.27 20.30 -0.99
CA THR A 418 11.34 19.31 -1.57
C THR A 418 11.33 18.05 -0.71
N GLY A 419 10.14 17.63 -0.28
CA GLY A 419 9.89 16.36 0.40
C GLY A 419 8.99 15.45 -0.43
N SER A 420 8.79 14.23 0.04
CA SER A 420 7.96 13.24 -0.64
C SER A 420 6.52 13.24 -0.12
N GLY A 421 5.59 12.93 -1.02
CA GLY A 421 4.22 12.52 -0.73
C GLY A 421 4.03 11.03 -0.98
N SER A 422 2.92 10.46 -0.50
CA SER A 422 2.69 9.03 -0.62
C SER A 422 2.32 8.61 -2.06
N GLY A 423 1.76 9.52 -2.85
CA GLY A 423 1.27 9.25 -4.20
C GLY A 423 0.10 8.26 -4.24
N GLY A 424 -0.80 8.33 -3.26
CA GLY A 424 -2.04 7.56 -3.26
C GLY A 424 -2.01 6.24 -2.49
N ILE A 425 -0.99 6.01 -1.66
CA ILE A 425 -0.90 4.77 -0.86
C ILE A 425 -2.10 4.63 0.09
N VAL A 426 -2.64 3.41 0.14
CA VAL A 426 -3.75 3.02 1.01
C VAL A 426 -3.57 1.66 1.66
N TYR A 427 -4.25 1.46 2.78
CA TYR A 427 -4.54 0.13 3.32
C TYR A 427 -5.99 -0.24 3.00
N LEU A 428 -6.17 -1.39 2.36
CA LEU A 428 -7.47 -1.97 2.11
C LEU A 428 -7.65 -3.16 3.03
N ILE A 429 -8.65 -3.12 3.91
CA ILE A 429 -8.93 -4.16 4.90
C ILE A 429 -10.42 -4.51 4.86
N LYS A 430 -10.74 -5.79 4.64
CA LYS A 430 -12.13 -6.27 4.67
C LYS A 430 -12.20 -7.75 5.09
N PRO A 431 -13.40 -8.26 5.41
CA PRO A 431 -13.63 -9.69 5.52
C PRO A 431 -13.42 -10.38 4.16
N THR A 432 -12.93 -11.61 4.18
CA THR A 432 -12.74 -12.44 2.97
C THR A 432 -14.04 -12.72 2.22
N GLY A 433 -15.19 -12.66 2.90
CA GLY A 433 -16.51 -12.85 2.31
C GLY A 433 -17.15 -11.59 1.69
N VAL A 434 -16.57 -10.40 1.91
CA VAL A 434 -17.03 -9.16 1.25
C VAL A 434 -16.34 -9.05 -0.11
N ALA A 435 -17.02 -8.63 -1.18
CA ALA A 435 -16.34 -8.46 -2.47
C ALA A 435 -15.56 -7.14 -2.49
N TRP A 436 -14.41 -7.10 -3.20
CA TRP A 436 -13.80 -5.82 -3.56
C TRP A 436 -14.68 -5.08 -4.59
N PRO A 437 -14.73 -3.74 -4.59
CA PRO A 437 -15.43 -3.00 -5.65
C PRO A 437 -14.78 -3.31 -7.00
N GLN A 438 -15.59 -3.37 -8.05
CA GLN A 438 -15.12 -3.56 -9.42
C GLN A 438 -15.32 -2.25 -10.19
N VAL A 439 -14.23 -1.72 -10.74
CA VAL A 439 -14.21 -0.52 -11.57
C VAL A 439 -13.61 -0.91 -12.91
N ASP A 440 -14.29 -0.58 -14.01
CA ASP A 440 -13.83 -0.96 -15.34
C ASP A 440 -12.44 -0.38 -15.63
N GLY A 441 -11.51 -1.27 -16.00
CA GLY A 441 -10.11 -0.90 -16.31
C GLY A 441 -9.20 -0.74 -15.09
N SER A 442 -9.73 -0.79 -13.86
CA SER A 442 -8.91 -0.81 -12.65
C SER A 442 -8.21 -2.16 -12.50
N THR A 443 -6.91 -2.12 -12.17
CA THR A 443 -6.10 -3.31 -11.88
C THR A 443 -5.29 -3.15 -10.59
N ASN A 444 -5.59 -2.12 -9.79
CA ASN A 444 -4.78 -1.70 -8.66
C ASN A 444 -5.24 -2.27 -7.31
N TRP A 445 -6.16 -3.23 -7.24
CA TRP A 445 -6.46 -3.96 -5.99
C TRP A 445 -7.01 -5.38 -6.19
#